data_AF-A0A1F8P072-F1
#
_entry.id   AF-A0A1F8P072-F1
#
_cell.length_a   1.000
_cell.length_b   1.000
_cell.length_c   1.000
_cell.angle_alpha   90.00
_cell.angle_beta   90.00
_cell.angle_gamma   90.00
#
_symmetry.space_group_name_H-M   'P 1'
#
loop_
_entity.id
_entity.type
_entity.pdbx_description
1 polymer ?
#
loop_
_entity_poly.entity_id
_entity_poly.type
_entity_poly.pdbx_seq_one_letter_code
_entity_poly.pdbx_strand_id
1 'polypeptide(L)'
;MERKTAVTTQEVRSAARSHIGASPLRLFLEDRSRSERIRASAGLEMVLGVVADGIGGENAGERAADVTVNTIFEACSRSTECSIPKMLKNALEEANERVYVESRRSRRKMNMGSTAAVAAIVEGCLYIANVGDSRIYLIRGNSVRKLSLDHTWVNEVVRSGRLTKEEAAKHPRREEIVRSIGYEKSLEVDLGVWLRGGEESEAEAGSAQGIPLQKGDRVLICSDGVTKSRHDKPHNHYGEEVEFPGLVEGRSPEQAVEAILKLARSRKVDDNISAVILEVAGDEPVRRAKFPVRAVGAGAFVLLLAVGGVWVVPQWIRDRPDDGTTPVAVELPAGVAYLSELKGFAEKQTPGGNFKGLQLEDILTSGPGVRVRTMGDEAALRFDLADQSILYLGPSSQIELRAIADGNSILETLIVLEHGSVLVSKTEGLGFDFVVASPIGTQARAVGSLMGVRFEESSQRFHVDCFHESCTIEGLSTHALKTGEHLWMASNGEVSVVDIVKYELYGFGGGLVP
;
A
#
# COMPACT_ATOMS: atom_id res chain seq x y z
N MET A 1 -33.89 -8.03 -22.17
CA MET A 1 -33.38 -6.67 -22.47
C MET A 1 -33.66 -5.82 -21.24
N GLU A 2 -32.88 -5.99 -20.18
CA GLU A 2 -33.02 -5.22 -18.94
C GLU A 2 -31.71 -4.51 -18.64
N ARG A 3 -31.81 -3.32 -18.05
CA ARG A 3 -30.74 -2.34 -18.04
C ARG A 3 -29.69 -2.70 -16.98
N LYS A 4 -28.42 -2.69 -17.38
CA LYS A 4 -27.29 -2.55 -16.45
C LYS A 4 -27.52 -1.29 -15.60
N THR A 5 -27.68 -1.44 -14.29
CA THR A 5 -27.55 -0.34 -13.34
C THR A 5 -26.08 0.06 -13.25
N ALA A 6 -25.82 1.36 -13.27
CA ALA A 6 -24.47 1.90 -13.30
C ALA A 6 -23.79 1.88 -11.93
N VAL A 7 -22.46 1.83 -11.97
CA VAL A 7 -21.45 2.20 -10.97
C VAL A 7 -22.00 2.77 -9.66
N THR A 8 -21.75 2.08 -8.55
CA THR A 8 -21.86 2.67 -7.21
C THR A 8 -20.50 3.25 -6.84
N THR A 9 -20.40 4.57 -6.75
CA THR A 9 -19.26 5.25 -6.13
C THR A 9 -19.10 4.75 -4.69
N GLN A 10 -17.89 4.35 -4.29
CA GLN A 10 -17.60 4.00 -2.89
C GLN A 10 -18.05 5.17 -1.98
N GLU A 11 -18.77 4.86 -0.90
CA GLU A 11 -19.19 5.89 0.07
C GLU A 11 -17.99 6.38 0.86
N VAL A 12 -17.28 7.36 0.30
CA VAL A 12 -16.24 8.09 1.02
C VAL A 12 -16.91 9.10 1.96
N ARG A 13 -16.65 8.94 3.25
CA ARG A 13 -17.01 9.88 4.34
C ARG A 13 -15.80 10.78 4.62
N SER A 14 -16.01 12.00 5.09
CA SER A 14 -14.89 12.91 5.38
C SER A 14 -15.21 13.95 6.45
N ALA A 15 -14.20 14.33 7.23
CA ALA A 15 -14.28 15.44 8.18
C ALA A 15 -12.96 16.23 8.21
N ALA A 16 -13.08 17.54 8.46
CA ALA A 16 -11.97 18.47 8.65
C ALA A 16 -12.15 19.27 9.94
N ARG A 17 -11.07 19.49 10.72
CA ARG A 17 -11.04 20.41 11.86
C ARG A 17 -9.67 21.08 12.00
N SER A 18 -9.71 22.27 12.57
CA SER A 18 -8.54 23.07 12.90
C SER A 18 -8.70 23.68 14.30
N HIS A 19 -7.61 23.84 15.04
CA HIS A 19 -7.56 24.50 16.36
C HIS A 19 -6.27 25.32 16.47
N ILE A 20 -6.33 26.45 17.17
CA ILE A 20 -5.19 27.39 17.37
C ILE A 20 -4.01 26.84 18.20
N GLY A 21 -4.05 25.56 18.58
CA GLY A 21 -3.10 24.99 19.56
C GLY A 21 -3.30 25.46 21.00
N ALA A 22 -2.21 25.44 21.77
CA ALA A 22 -2.12 25.92 23.15
C ALA A 22 -1.05 27.01 23.35
N SER A 23 -0.49 27.54 22.26
CA SER A 23 0.59 28.54 22.28
C SER A 23 0.09 29.91 22.76
N PRO A 24 0.80 30.60 23.68
CA PRO A 24 0.53 32.01 23.95
C PRO A 24 1.06 32.94 22.84
N LEU A 25 1.85 32.42 21.89
CA LEU A 25 2.47 33.19 20.81
C LEU A 25 1.66 33.15 19.49
N ARG A 26 0.90 32.07 19.23
CA ARG A 26 -0.03 31.99 18.09
C ARG A 26 -1.36 32.65 18.48
N LEU A 27 -1.54 33.91 18.08
CA LEU A 27 -2.76 34.69 18.34
C LEU A 27 -3.87 34.45 17.31
N PHE A 28 -3.55 33.82 16.18
CA PHE A 28 -4.47 33.56 15.07
C PHE A 28 -4.41 32.08 14.66
N LEU A 29 -5.48 31.64 13.99
CA LEU A 29 -5.50 30.35 13.28
C LEU A 29 -5.09 30.61 11.84
N GLU A 30 -3.84 30.32 11.54
CA GLU A 30 -3.18 30.52 10.25
C GLU A 30 -3.36 29.29 9.35
N ASP A 31 -3.57 28.10 9.93
CA ASP A 31 -4.00 26.91 9.20
C ASP A 31 -5.38 27.06 8.54
N ARG A 32 -5.58 26.31 7.45
CA ARG A 32 -6.90 25.95 6.91
C ARG A 32 -6.99 24.47 6.60
N SER A 33 -8.14 23.86 6.92
CA SER A 33 -8.49 22.50 6.51
C SER A 33 -9.88 22.47 5.89
N ARG A 34 -10.07 21.67 4.83
CA ARG A 34 -11.37 21.47 4.17
C ARG A 34 -11.44 20.07 3.57
N SER A 35 -12.61 19.44 3.65
CA SER A 35 -12.92 18.20 2.98
C SER A 35 -14.32 18.25 2.38
N GLU A 36 -14.47 17.94 1.10
CA GLU A 36 -15.75 18.04 0.40
C GLU A 36 -15.83 17.05 -0.78
N ARG A 37 -17.03 16.60 -1.11
CA ARG A 37 -17.29 15.91 -2.38
C ARG A 37 -17.55 16.95 -3.46
N ILE A 38 -16.69 16.96 -4.48
CA ILE A 38 -16.81 17.87 -5.64
C ILE A 38 -17.00 17.07 -6.93
N ARG A 39 -17.53 17.73 -7.95
CA ARG A 39 -17.60 17.22 -9.32
C ARG A 39 -16.85 18.19 -10.23
N ALA A 40 -15.80 17.70 -10.89
CA ALA A 40 -15.06 18.46 -11.89
C ALA A 40 -15.92 18.70 -13.13
N SER A 41 -15.58 19.73 -13.91
CA SER A 41 -16.28 20.06 -15.17
C SER A 41 -16.10 18.98 -16.25
N ALA A 42 -15.07 18.14 -16.15
CA ALA A 42 -14.91 16.90 -16.91
C ALA A 42 -15.94 15.80 -16.59
N GLY A 43 -16.78 15.98 -15.55
CA GLY A 43 -17.74 15.00 -15.06
C GLY A 43 -17.20 14.06 -13.97
N LEU A 44 -15.91 14.12 -13.67
CA LEU A 44 -15.26 13.32 -12.62
C LEU A 44 -15.76 13.70 -11.22
N GLU A 45 -16.25 12.73 -10.46
CA GLU A 45 -16.60 12.91 -9.04
C GLU A 45 -15.43 12.51 -8.14
N MET A 46 -15.18 13.31 -7.10
CA MET A 46 -14.11 13.04 -6.14
C MET A 46 -14.45 13.54 -4.75
N VAL A 47 -13.89 12.91 -3.73
CA VAL A 47 -13.80 13.50 -2.40
C VAL A 47 -12.40 14.07 -2.23
N LEU A 48 -12.32 15.39 -2.06
CA LEU A 48 -11.09 16.15 -1.96
C LEU A 48 -10.89 16.61 -0.52
N GLY A 49 -9.72 16.32 0.04
CA GLY A 49 -9.24 16.82 1.33
C GLY A 49 -8.01 17.68 1.14
N VAL A 50 -7.94 18.81 1.85
CA VAL A 50 -6.79 19.72 1.85
C VAL A 50 -6.50 20.19 3.27
N VAL A 51 -5.21 20.19 3.64
CA VAL A 51 -4.68 20.98 4.76
C VAL A 51 -3.61 21.93 4.21
N ALA A 52 -3.67 23.19 4.65
CA ALA A 52 -2.71 24.23 4.31
C ALA A 52 -2.30 24.96 5.61
N ASP A 53 -1.02 24.93 5.93
CA ASP A 53 -0.41 25.66 7.05
C ASP A 53 0.01 27.05 6.57
N GLY A 54 -0.36 28.09 7.31
CA GLY A 54 -0.19 29.49 6.92
C GLY A 54 1.13 30.09 7.41
N ILE A 55 2.02 30.44 6.49
CA ILE A 55 3.34 31.00 6.79
C ILE A 55 3.34 32.52 6.55
N GLY A 56 3.55 33.31 7.62
CA GLY A 56 3.81 34.75 7.52
C GLY A 56 3.36 35.54 8.76
N GLY A 57 3.96 36.71 9.02
CA GLY A 57 3.55 37.58 10.13
C GLY A 57 2.30 38.43 9.83
N GLU A 58 1.74 39.08 10.87
CA GLU A 58 0.60 40.04 10.78
C GLU A 58 -0.54 39.60 9.83
N ASN A 59 -1.16 38.44 10.12
CA ASN A 59 -2.30 37.86 9.39
C ASN A 59 -2.01 37.48 7.92
N ALA A 60 -0.74 37.45 7.51
CA ALA A 60 -0.37 36.98 6.18
C ALA A 60 -0.59 35.46 6.03
N GLY A 61 -0.14 34.65 7.02
CA GLY A 61 -0.26 33.19 6.96
C GLY A 61 -1.70 32.71 6.80
N GLU A 62 -2.60 33.20 7.66
CA GLU A 62 -4.04 32.95 7.58
C GLU A 62 -4.61 33.19 6.17
N ARG A 63 -4.24 34.33 5.57
CA ARG A 63 -4.73 34.70 4.25
C ARG A 63 -4.14 33.83 3.14
N ALA A 64 -2.89 33.39 3.28
CA ALA A 64 -2.25 32.48 2.34
C ALA A 64 -2.94 31.12 2.31
N ALA A 65 -3.21 30.52 3.49
CA ALA A 65 -3.88 29.23 3.60
C ALA A 65 -5.33 29.31 3.09
N ASP A 66 -6.05 30.40 3.39
CA ASP A 66 -7.41 30.65 2.88
C ASP A 66 -7.46 30.73 1.35
N VAL A 67 -6.56 31.52 0.73
CA VAL A 67 -6.46 31.60 -0.73
C VAL A 67 -6.05 30.25 -1.33
N THR A 68 -5.12 29.53 -0.69
CA THR A 68 -4.63 28.22 -1.13
C THR A 68 -5.77 27.19 -1.19
N VAL A 69 -6.46 26.96 -0.07
CA VAL A 69 -7.56 25.98 0.01
C VAL A 69 -8.68 26.35 -0.96
N ASN A 70 -9.18 27.58 -0.94
CA ASN A 70 -10.31 27.96 -1.80
C ASN A 70 -9.95 27.84 -3.30
N THR A 71 -8.73 28.23 -3.68
CA THR A 71 -8.27 28.10 -5.08
C THR A 71 -8.16 26.65 -5.51
N ILE A 72 -7.66 25.74 -4.66
CA ILE A 72 -7.56 24.31 -5.00
C ILE A 72 -8.96 23.72 -5.26
N PHE A 73 -9.94 23.99 -4.40
CA PHE A 73 -11.31 23.51 -4.60
C PHE A 73 -11.98 24.12 -5.85
N GLU A 74 -11.79 25.42 -6.10
CA GLU A 74 -12.26 26.08 -7.33
C GLU A 74 -11.62 25.48 -8.60
N ALA A 75 -10.29 25.30 -8.59
CA ALA A 75 -9.51 24.82 -9.72
C ALA A 75 -9.86 23.37 -10.08
N CYS A 76 -10.00 22.47 -9.10
CA CYS A 76 -10.45 21.11 -9.34
C CYS A 76 -11.90 21.07 -9.86
N SER A 77 -12.81 21.87 -9.30
CA SER A 77 -14.22 21.92 -9.73
C SER A 77 -14.39 22.44 -11.17
N ARG A 78 -13.63 23.48 -11.55
CA ARG A 78 -13.63 24.06 -12.90
C ARG A 78 -12.77 23.27 -13.91
N SER A 79 -12.09 22.21 -13.48
CA SER A 79 -11.15 21.46 -14.31
C SER A 79 -11.85 20.63 -15.38
N THR A 80 -11.31 20.66 -16.59
CA THR A 80 -11.61 19.76 -17.71
C THR A 80 -10.52 18.71 -17.93
N GLU A 81 -9.49 18.67 -17.07
CA GLU A 81 -8.42 17.66 -17.12
C GLU A 81 -8.92 16.32 -16.59
N CYS A 82 -8.58 15.23 -17.28
CA CYS A 82 -8.96 13.87 -16.87
C CYS A 82 -7.87 13.19 -16.02
N SER A 83 -6.62 13.59 -16.16
CA SER A 83 -5.51 13.11 -15.31
C SER A 83 -5.58 13.75 -13.93
N ILE A 84 -5.96 12.98 -12.90
CA ILE A 84 -6.06 13.49 -11.52
C ILE A 84 -4.74 14.11 -11.01
N PRO A 85 -3.55 13.48 -11.16
CA PRO A 85 -2.29 14.11 -10.72
C PRO A 85 -2.03 15.45 -11.41
N LYS A 86 -2.37 15.58 -12.70
CA LYS A 86 -2.22 16.83 -13.45
C LYS A 86 -3.26 17.88 -13.05
N MET A 87 -4.49 17.46 -12.74
CA MET A 87 -5.52 18.34 -12.17
C MET A 87 -5.06 18.93 -10.83
N LEU A 88 -4.55 18.09 -9.92
CA LEU A 88 -4.02 18.54 -8.63
C LEU A 88 -2.82 19.48 -8.83
N LYS A 89 -1.85 19.11 -9.68
CA LYS A 89 -0.71 19.98 -10.01
C LYS A 89 -1.15 21.36 -10.48
N ASN A 90 -2.04 21.43 -11.48
CA ASN A 90 -2.55 22.70 -11.99
C ASN A 90 -3.26 23.54 -10.90
N ALA A 91 -3.98 22.88 -9.99
CA ALA A 91 -4.67 23.54 -8.88
C ALA A 91 -3.71 24.15 -7.84
N LEU A 92 -2.61 23.46 -7.50
CA LEU A 92 -1.57 24.00 -6.64
C LEU A 92 -0.75 25.11 -7.34
N GLU A 93 -0.47 24.99 -8.65
CA GLU A 93 0.20 26.04 -9.42
C GLU A 93 -0.65 27.33 -9.53
N GLU A 94 -1.98 27.20 -9.70
CA GLU A 94 -2.89 28.36 -9.65
C GLU A 94 -2.95 28.97 -8.24
N ALA A 95 -3.00 28.16 -7.19
CA ALA A 95 -2.92 28.65 -5.81
C ALA A 95 -1.62 29.43 -5.58
N ASN A 96 -0.50 28.93 -6.08
CA ASN A 96 0.79 29.63 -6.03
C ASN A 96 0.74 30.98 -6.72
N GLU A 97 0.24 31.04 -7.96
CA GLU A 97 0.15 32.31 -8.68
C GLU A 97 -0.74 33.32 -7.94
N ARG A 98 -1.89 32.90 -7.41
CA ARG A 98 -2.80 33.80 -6.68
C ARG A 98 -2.18 34.31 -5.37
N VAL A 99 -1.56 33.44 -4.56
CA VAL A 99 -0.88 33.85 -3.31
C VAL A 99 0.33 34.72 -3.62
N TYR A 100 1.14 34.39 -4.62
CA TYR A 100 2.30 35.17 -5.06
C TYR A 100 1.88 36.57 -5.57
N VAL A 101 0.83 36.67 -6.39
CA VAL A 101 0.33 37.97 -6.85
C VAL A 101 -0.24 38.79 -5.69
N GLU A 102 -0.92 38.18 -4.71
CA GLU A 102 -1.40 38.90 -3.52
C GLU A 102 -0.26 39.30 -2.56
N SER A 103 0.80 38.48 -2.41
CA SER A 103 1.96 38.77 -1.55
C SER A 103 2.73 39.99 -2.04
N ARG A 104 2.87 40.15 -3.37
CA ARG A 104 3.55 41.31 -3.99
C ARG A 104 2.76 42.62 -3.96
N ARG A 105 1.46 42.61 -3.61
CA ARG A 105 0.61 43.83 -3.56
C ARG A 105 0.84 44.70 -2.32
N SER A 106 1.50 44.21 -1.27
CA SER A 106 1.76 44.98 -0.05
C SER A 106 3.08 44.58 0.60
N ARG A 107 3.87 45.55 1.08
CA ARG A 107 5.09 45.26 1.85
C ARG A 107 4.82 44.41 3.10
N ARG A 108 3.64 44.54 3.73
CA ARG A 108 3.24 43.71 4.89
C ARG A 108 2.92 42.25 4.52
N LYS A 109 2.66 41.95 3.24
CA LYS A 109 2.37 40.61 2.74
C LYS A 109 3.53 39.98 1.97
N MET A 110 4.72 40.60 1.92
CA MET A 110 5.82 40.10 1.06
C MET A 110 6.33 38.70 1.43
N ASN A 111 6.13 38.26 2.67
CA ASN A 111 6.48 36.92 3.16
C ASN A 111 5.24 36.04 3.37
N MET A 112 4.14 36.34 2.66
CA MET A 112 2.91 35.54 2.70
C MET A 112 3.09 34.27 1.87
N GLY A 113 3.00 33.11 2.53
CA GLY A 113 3.03 31.81 1.89
C GLY A 113 2.28 30.73 2.66
N SER A 114 2.19 29.52 2.11
CA SER A 114 1.47 28.42 2.73
C SER A 114 2.06 27.07 2.36
N THR A 115 1.86 26.03 3.17
CA THR A 115 1.96 24.65 2.71
C THR A 115 0.66 24.22 2.01
N ALA A 116 0.67 23.08 1.32
CA ALA A 116 -0.54 22.44 0.81
C ALA A 116 -0.34 20.93 0.73
N ALA A 117 -0.98 20.19 1.63
CA ALA A 117 -1.13 18.74 1.55
C ALA A 117 -2.54 18.41 1.04
N VAL A 118 -2.62 17.74 -0.11
CA VAL A 118 -3.86 17.46 -0.84
C VAL A 118 -4.02 15.97 -1.08
N ALA A 119 -5.20 15.43 -0.80
CA ALA A 119 -5.59 14.08 -1.17
C ALA A 119 -6.96 14.08 -1.86
N ALA A 120 -7.07 13.37 -2.99
CA ALA A 120 -8.31 13.16 -3.73
C ALA A 120 -8.59 11.67 -3.86
N ILE A 121 -9.81 11.25 -3.51
CA ILE A 121 -10.30 9.89 -3.77
C ILE A 121 -11.24 9.94 -4.98
N VAL A 122 -10.84 9.23 -6.04
CA VAL A 122 -11.53 9.15 -7.34
C VAL A 122 -11.68 7.68 -7.70
N GLU A 123 -12.91 7.23 -7.94
CA GLU A 123 -13.22 5.83 -8.32
C GLU A 123 -12.63 4.75 -7.38
N GLY A 124 -12.37 5.10 -6.12
CA GLY A 124 -11.76 4.22 -5.10
C GLY A 124 -10.23 4.24 -5.08
N CYS A 125 -9.58 5.05 -5.91
CA CYS A 125 -8.14 5.26 -5.91
C CYS A 125 -7.76 6.59 -5.23
N LEU A 126 -6.67 6.57 -4.46
CA LEU A 126 -6.08 7.71 -3.78
C LEU A 126 -5.02 8.39 -4.66
N TYR A 127 -5.21 9.68 -4.91
CA TYR A 127 -4.23 10.56 -5.53
C TYR A 127 -3.81 11.63 -4.53
N ILE A 128 -2.54 12.02 -4.52
CA ILE A 128 -2.02 13.04 -3.59
C ILE A 128 -1.18 14.10 -4.32
N ALA A 129 -1.07 15.28 -3.71
CA ALA A 129 -0.09 16.28 -4.06
C ALA A 129 0.38 16.99 -2.79
N ASN A 130 1.66 17.31 -2.69
CA ASN A 130 2.24 17.99 -1.53
C ASN A 130 3.09 19.20 -1.92
N VAL A 131 3.07 20.21 -1.04
CA VAL A 131 4.03 21.33 -1.00
C VAL A 131 4.25 21.71 0.46
N GLY A 132 5.48 21.56 0.95
CA GLY A 132 5.86 21.87 2.33
C GLY A 132 5.95 20.63 3.22
N ASP A 133 5.75 20.81 4.52
CA ASP A 133 5.93 19.81 5.58
C ASP A 133 4.62 19.39 6.28
N SER A 134 3.46 19.83 5.76
CA SER A 134 2.18 19.17 6.02
C SER A 134 2.20 17.75 5.46
N ARG A 135 1.49 16.83 6.13
CA ARG A 135 1.69 15.38 5.94
C ARG A 135 0.42 14.65 5.54
N ILE A 136 0.61 13.62 4.73
CA ILE A 136 -0.44 12.70 4.28
C ILE A 136 -0.07 11.29 4.73
N TYR A 137 -1.03 10.58 5.33
CA TYR A 137 -0.88 9.23 5.85
C TYR A 137 -2.02 8.34 5.34
N LEU A 138 -1.70 7.10 4.97
CA LEU A 138 -2.68 6.03 4.82
C LEU A 138 -2.67 5.16 6.08
N ILE A 139 -3.86 4.95 6.65
CA ILE A 139 -4.10 4.06 7.79
C ILE A 139 -4.98 2.91 7.29
N ARG A 140 -4.47 1.68 7.36
CA ARG A 140 -5.13 0.44 6.94
C ARG A 140 -5.05 -0.56 8.08
N GLY A 141 -6.18 -0.78 8.77
CA GLY A 141 -6.22 -1.53 10.02
C GLY A 141 -5.31 -0.88 11.07
N ASN A 142 -4.38 -1.68 11.62
CA ASN A 142 -3.39 -1.20 12.60
C ASN A 142 -2.11 -0.62 11.96
N SER A 143 -1.99 -0.64 10.62
CA SER A 143 -0.82 -0.13 9.91
C SER A 143 -1.02 1.33 9.53
N VAL A 144 0.01 2.14 9.75
CA VAL A 144 0.13 3.54 9.31
C VAL A 144 1.31 3.67 8.34
N ARG A 145 1.14 4.42 7.26
CA ARG A 145 2.22 4.76 6.33
C ARG A 145 2.13 6.23 5.94
N LYS A 146 3.19 6.99 6.17
CA LYS A 146 3.36 8.33 5.59
C LYS A 146 3.54 8.20 4.08
N LEU A 147 2.78 8.99 3.32
CA LEU A 147 2.81 8.99 1.84
C LEU A 147 3.46 10.25 1.25
N SER A 148 3.55 11.35 2.01
CA SER A 148 4.24 12.57 1.59
C SER A 148 5.68 12.61 2.10
N LEU A 149 6.54 13.37 1.43
CA LEU A 149 7.86 13.75 1.91
C LEU A 149 7.83 15.24 2.31
N ASP A 150 8.44 15.61 3.45
CA ASP A 150 8.44 16.99 3.91
C ASP A 150 9.47 17.80 3.11
N HIS A 151 9.07 18.94 2.54
CA HIS A 151 9.97 19.80 1.75
C HIS A 151 10.79 20.75 2.63
N THR A 152 11.55 20.18 3.57
CA THR A 152 12.52 20.90 4.38
C THR A 152 13.89 20.91 3.72
N TRP A 153 14.72 21.91 4.05
CA TRP A 153 16.07 22.07 3.52
C TRP A 153 16.91 20.80 3.67
N VAL A 154 16.80 20.11 4.80
CA VAL A 154 17.56 18.87 5.03
C VAL A 154 17.10 17.72 4.15
N ASN A 155 15.80 17.56 3.90
CA ASN A 155 15.31 16.48 3.04
C ASN A 155 15.75 16.70 1.59
N GLU A 156 15.70 17.94 1.08
CA GLU A 156 16.25 18.27 -0.25
C GLU A 156 17.75 18.01 -0.34
N VAL A 157 18.52 18.39 0.68
CA VAL A 157 19.98 18.26 0.67
C VAL A 157 20.41 16.79 0.80
N VAL A 158 19.73 15.98 1.62
CA VAL A 158 19.92 14.51 1.68
C VAL A 158 19.60 13.88 0.33
N ARG A 159 18.46 14.23 -0.26
CA ARG A 159 18.02 13.72 -1.56
C ARG A 159 18.97 14.10 -2.70
N SER A 160 19.64 15.25 -2.61
CA SER A 160 20.72 15.64 -3.52
C SER A 160 22.07 14.94 -3.29
N GLY A 161 22.14 13.99 -2.34
CA GLY A 161 23.35 13.24 -1.99
C GLY A 161 24.42 14.06 -1.26
N ARG A 162 24.07 15.25 -0.74
CA ARG A 162 25.02 16.21 -0.13
C ARG A 162 25.12 16.10 1.39
N LEU A 163 24.19 15.41 2.04
CA LEU A 163 24.21 15.08 3.47
C LEU A 163 23.66 13.66 3.66
N THR A 164 24.14 12.98 4.70
CA THR A 164 23.52 11.75 5.22
C THR A 164 22.27 12.08 6.06
N LYS A 165 21.41 11.09 6.30
CA LYS A 165 20.21 11.24 7.17
C LYS A 165 20.62 11.66 8.59
N GLU A 166 21.75 11.14 9.07
CA GLU A 166 22.32 11.36 10.40
C GLU A 166 22.88 12.78 10.59
N GLU A 167 23.46 13.37 9.53
CA GLU A 167 23.93 14.76 9.52
C GLU A 167 22.75 15.74 9.39
N ALA A 168 21.80 15.43 8.52
CA ALA A 168 20.56 16.18 8.35
C ALA A 168 19.78 16.36 9.65
N ALA A 169 19.59 15.28 10.42
CA ALA A 169 18.88 15.33 11.71
C ALA A 169 19.51 16.31 12.73
N LYS A 170 20.82 16.60 12.59
CA LYS A 170 21.58 17.50 13.48
C LYS A 170 21.75 18.91 12.92
N HIS A 171 21.31 19.16 11.69
CA HIS A 171 21.58 20.43 11.01
C HIS A 171 20.71 21.59 11.60
N PRO A 172 21.26 22.81 11.76
CA PRO A 172 20.48 23.95 12.30
C PRO A 172 19.30 24.35 11.42
N ARG A 173 19.35 24.08 10.11
CA ARG A 173 18.27 24.36 9.13
C ARG A 173 17.29 23.19 8.91
N ARG A 174 17.23 22.21 9.82
CA ARG A 174 16.42 20.99 9.65
C ARG A 174 14.89 21.22 9.56
N GLU A 175 14.42 22.32 10.16
CA GLU A 175 12.99 22.71 10.18
C GLU A 175 12.68 23.84 9.18
N GLU A 176 13.63 24.21 8.31
CA GLU A 176 13.43 25.27 7.33
C GLU A 176 12.72 24.71 6.09
N ILE A 177 11.47 25.13 5.88
CA ILE A 177 10.69 24.80 4.69
C ILE A 177 11.29 25.50 3.46
N VAL A 178 11.53 24.76 2.39
CA VAL A 178 12.14 25.26 1.14
C VAL A 178 11.22 25.20 -0.08
N ARG A 179 10.06 24.52 0.01
CA ARG A 179 8.97 24.62 -0.98
C ARG A 179 7.70 25.08 -0.29
N SER A 180 7.13 26.21 -0.72
CA SER A 180 5.88 26.76 -0.19
C SER A 180 5.11 27.53 -1.26
N ILE A 181 3.78 27.48 -1.17
CA ILE A 181 2.85 28.24 -2.01
C ILE A 181 3.08 29.74 -1.78
N GLY A 182 3.23 30.52 -2.86
CA GLY A 182 3.22 31.98 -2.86
C GLY A 182 4.56 32.68 -2.64
N TYR A 183 5.61 31.94 -2.27
CA TYR A 183 6.94 32.49 -2.02
C TYR A 183 7.69 32.81 -3.33
N GLU A 184 7.79 31.83 -4.23
CA GLU A 184 8.35 31.97 -5.57
C GLU A 184 7.27 32.03 -6.66
N LYS A 185 7.63 32.56 -7.84
CA LYS A 185 6.70 32.69 -8.97
C LYS A 185 6.35 31.32 -9.58
N SER A 186 7.34 30.45 -9.70
CA SER A 186 7.20 29.05 -10.10
C SER A 186 7.07 28.17 -8.86
N LEU A 187 6.27 27.12 -8.95
CA LEU A 187 6.11 26.12 -7.90
C LEU A 187 6.50 24.73 -8.44
N GLU A 188 7.31 24.02 -7.67
CA GLU A 188 7.57 22.61 -7.90
C GLU A 188 6.62 21.78 -7.01
N VAL A 189 5.54 21.27 -7.62
CA VAL A 189 4.54 20.43 -6.93
C VAL A 189 5.05 19.00 -6.85
N ASP A 190 5.09 18.44 -5.63
CA ASP A 190 5.39 17.03 -5.43
C ASP A 190 4.15 16.19 -5.69
N LEU A 191 4.25 15.30 -6.67
CA LEU A 191 3.26 14.26 -6.99
C LEU A 191 3.74 12.87 -6.54
N GLY A 192 4.79 12.79 -5.72
CA GLY A 192 5.32 11.55 -5.18
C GLY A 192 4.41 10.93 -4.13
N VAL A 193 4.12 9.64 -4.30
CA VAL A 193 3.66 8.74 -3.24
C VAL A 193 4.90 8.02 -2.70
N TRP A 194 5.42 8.50 -1.58
CA TRP A 194 6.72 8.10 -1.03
C TRP A 194 6.60 6.87 -0.13
N LEU A 195 6.54 5.67 -0.73
CA LEU A 195 6.34 4.42 0.01
C LEU A 195 7.58 3.99 0.81
N ARG A 196 8.79 4.46 0.44
CA ARG A 196 10.08 4.23 1.12
C ARG A 196 10.69 5.50 1.73
N GLY A 197 9.87 6.51 2.02
CA GLY A 197 10.27 7.65 2.86
C GLY A 197 11.47 8.47 2.34
N GLY A 198 11.57 8.66 1.02
CA GLY A 198 12.63 9.45 0.38
C GLY A 198 13.83 8.66 -0.14
N GLU A 199 13.79 7.32 -0.09
CA GLU A 199 14.77 6.42 -0.75
C GLU A 199 14.40 6.08 -2.21
N GLU A 200 13.29 6.64 -2.68
CA GLU A 200 12.81 6.59 -4.06
C GLU A 200 13.31 7.82 -4.83
N SER A 201 13.35 7.71 -6.14
CA SER A 201 13.39 8.87 -7.04
C SER A 201 11.99 9.49 -7.16
N GLU A 202 11.91 10.78 -7.52
CA GLU A 202 10.61 11.44 -7.80
C GLU A 202 9.82 10.74 -8.91
N ALA A 203 10.51 10.09 -9.86
CA ALA A 203 9.87 9.33 -10.93
C ALA A 203 9.21 8.03 -10.42
N GLU A 204 9.86 7.31 -9.50
CA GLU A 204 9.30 6.12 -8.85
C GLU A 204 8.12 6.51 -7.95
N ALA A 205 8.31 7.49 -7.06
CA ALA A 205 7.25 7.98 -6.18
C ALA A 205 6.05 8.53 -6.98
N GLY A 206 6.31 9.27 -8.07
CA GLY A 206 5.27 9.78 -8.96
C GLY A 206 4.52 8.69 -9.72
N SER A 207 5.15 7.53 -9.96
CA SER A 207 4.50 6.39 -10.61
C SER A 207 3.54 5.62 -9.70
N ALA A 208 3.65 5.79 -8.37
CA ALA A 208 2.80 5.13 -7.36
C ALA A 208 1.49 5.89 -7.06
N GLN A 209 1.14 6.90 -7.87
CA GLN A 209 -0.15 7.60 -7.83
C GLN A 209 -1.34 6.67 -8.13
N GLY A 210 -2.49 6.94 -7.49
CA GLY A 210 -3.72 6.16 -7.70
C GLY A 210 -3.77 4.88 -6.87
N ILE A 211 -3.30 4.92 -5.61
CA ILE A 211 -3.30 3.76 -4.71
C ILE A 211 -4.74 3.24 -4.52
N PRO A 212 -5.05 1.98 -4.85
CA PRO A 212 -6.37 1.42 -4.59
C PRO A 212 -6.69 1.36 -3.09
N LEU A 213 -7.80 1.97 -2.69
CA LEU A 213 -8.28 1.98 -1.33
C LEU A 213 -9.25 0.83 -1.05
N GLN A 214 -9.10 0.24 0.12
CA GLN A 214 -9.93 -0.84 0.64
C GLN A 214 -11.01 -0.29 1.57
N LYS A 215 -12.09 -1.07 1.77
CA LYS A 215 -13.11 -0.76 2.78
C LYS A 215 -12.46 -0.60 4.16
N GLY A 216 -12.74 0.52 4.83
CA GLY A 216 -12.17 0.85 6.14
C GLY A 216 -10.84 1.59 6.10
N ASP A 217 -10.23 1.79 4.92
CA ASP A 217 -9.04 2.64 4.78
C ASP A 217 -9.37 4.09 5.16
N ARG A 218 -8.40 4.72 5.83
CA ARG A 218 -8.47 6.14 6.20
C ARG A 218 -7.24 6.88 5.72
N VAL A 219 -7.46 8.01 5.07
CA VAL A 219 -6.42 8.97 4.72
C VAL A 219 -6.46 10.10 5.74
N LEU A 220 -5.38 10.25 6.49
CA LEU A 220 -5.16 11.38 7.39
C LEU A 220 -4.28 12.40 6.68
N ILE A 221 -4.76 13.64 6.58
CA ILE A 221 -3.97 14.81 6.17
C ILE A 221 -3.83 15.71 7.41
N CYS A 222 -2.64 16.22 7.71
CA CYS A 222 -2.45 17.09 8.87
C CYS A 222 -1.33 18.13 8.71
N SER A 223 -1.44 19.25 9.43
CA SER A 223 -0.35 20.22 9.59
C SER A 223 0.74 19.69 10.51
N ASP A 224 1.89 20.37 10.55
CA ASP A 224 3.03 19.92 11.34
C ASP A 224 2.72 19.90 12.86
N GLY A 225 1.81 20.76 13.34
CA GLY A 225 1.35 20.81 14.72
C GLY A 225 0.62 19.55 15.21
N VAL A 226 0.30 18.59 14.34
CA VAL A 226 -0.10 17.24 14.77
C VAL A 226 1.13 16.34 15.04
N THR A 227 2.24 16.52 14.34
CA THR A 227 3.29 15.48 14.13
C THR A 227 4.76 15.95 14.23
N LYS A 228 5.02 17.21 14.56
CA LYS A 228 6.37 17.81 14.63
C LYS A 228 7.17 17.22 15.80
N SER A 229 8.39 16.76 15.55
CA SER A 229 9.31 16.36 16.63
C SER A 229 10.40 17.43 16.81
N ARG A 230 10.48 18.02 17.99
CA ARG A 230 11.44 19.06 18.36
C ARG A 230 12.63 18.50 19.12
N HIS A 231 13.73 18.29 18.41
CA HIS A 231 14.94 17.65 18.97
C HIS A 231 15.58 18.41 20.16
N ASP A 232 15.25 19.69 20.37
CA ASP A 232 15.69 20.51 21.52
C ASP A 232 14.92 20.20 22.82
N LYS A 233 13.77 19.52 22.74
CA LYS A 233 12.94 19.12 23.90
C LYS A 233 12.68 17.60 23.85
N PRO A 234 13.57 16.76 24.42
CA PRO A 234 13.55 15.30 24.28
C PRO A 234 12.36 14.56 24.96
N HIS A 235 11.29 15.28 25.29
CA HIS A 235 10.01 14.76 25.77
C HIS A 235 8.91 15.40 24.91
N ASN A 236 8.80 15.03 23.63
CA ASN A 236 7.96 15.79 22.71
C ASN A 236 6.47 15.59 22.89
N HIS A 237 5.78 16.69 22.64
CA HIS A 237 4.39 16.91 23.01
C HIS A 237 3.45 16.87 21.78
N TYR A 238 3.81 16.10 20.74
CA TYR A 238 3.07 15.98 19.47
C TYR A 238 2.68 14.52 19.25
N GLY A 239 1.73 14.23 18.36
CA GLY A 239 1.29 12.87 18.06
C GLY A 239 2.37 12.05 17.34
N GLU A 240 2.63 10.84 17.81
CA GLU A 240 3.50 9.88 17.12
C GLU A 240 2.68 9.08 16.10
N GLU A 241 3.29 8.71 14.97
CA GLU A 241 2.58 8.06 13.86
C GLU A 241 1.91 6.75 14.29
N VAL A 242 2.58 5.99 15.17
CA VAL A 242 2.10 4.74 15.78
C VAL A 242 0.80 4.89 16.58
N GLU A 243 0.43 6.11 17.00
CA GLU A 243 -0.81 6.35 17.74
C GLU A 243 -2.02 6.51 16.81
N PHE A 244 -1.83 6.92 15.55
CA PHE A 244 -2.95 7.27 14.66
C PHE A 244 -3.93 6.11 14.43
N PRO A 245 -3.51 4.84 14.23
CA PRO A 245 -4.46 3.73 14.11
C PRO A 245 -5.43 3.64 15.29
N GLY A 246 -4.93 3.69 16.54
CA GLY A 246 -5.76 3.67 17.75
C GLY A 246 -6.61 4.92 17.98
N LEU A 247 -6.26 6.05 17.36
CA LEU A 247 -7.05 7.28 17.36
C LEU A 247 -8.18 7.29 16.32
N VAL A 248 -8.08 6.48 15.26
CA VAL A 248 -9.11 6.39 14.21
C VAL A 248 -9.97 5.12 14.27
N GLU A 249 -9.48 4.05 14.91
CA GLU A 249 -10.21 2.79 15.06
C GLU A 249 -11.59 3.00 15.70
N GLY A 250 -12.64 2.39 15.12
CA GLY A 250 -14.00 2.39 15.65
C GLY A 250 -14.71 3.74 15.75
N ARG A 251 -14.15 4.82 15.16
CA ARG A 251 -14.68 6.18 15.22
C ARG A 251 -15.20 6.65 13.85
N SER A 252 -16.17 7.57 13.85
CA SER A 252 -16.51 8.31 12.61
C SER A 252 -15.36 9.26 12.21
N PRO A 253 -15.30 9.79 10.98
CA PRO A 253 -14.28 10.76 10.59
C PRO A 253 -14.22 11.98 11.52
N GLU A 254 -15.36 12.49 11.97
CA GLU A 254 -15.44 13.63 12.89
C GLU A 254 -14.86 13.29 14.26
N GLN A 255 -15.17 12.09 14.77
CA GLN A 255 -14.67 11.59 16.06
C GLN A 255 -13.17 11.27 16.00
N ALA A 256 -12.68 10.77 14.87
CA ALA A 256 -11.27 10.49 14.62
C ALA A 256 -10.45 11.79 14.57
N VAL A 257 -10.88 12.78 13.80
CA VAL A 257 -10.26 14.11 13.75
C VAL A 257 -10.25 14.77 15.14
N GLU A 258 -11.37 14.76 15.87
CA GLU A 258 -11.42 15.32 17.22
C GLU A 258 -10.50 14.56 18.19
N ALA A 259 -10.35 13.24 18.06
CA ALA A 259 -9.41 12.47 18.88
C ALA A 259 -7.94 12.88 18.63
N ILE A 260 -7.57 13.09 17.37
CA ILE A 260 -6.23 13.56 16.97
C ILE A 260 -5.95 14.96 17.51
N LEU A 261 -6.87 15.92 17.29
CA LEU A 261 -6.73 17.28 17.82
C LEU A 261 -6.71 17.29 19.35
N LYS A 262 -7.52 16.45 20.01
CA LYS A 262 -7.53 16.32 21.47
C LYS A 262 -6.22 15.76 22.01
N LEU A 263 -5.57 14.83 21.32
CA LEU A 263 -4.25 14.32 21.71
C LEU A 263 -3.22 15.47 21.71
N ALA A 264 -3.07 16.16 20.58
CA ALA A 264 -2.12 17.26 20.43
C ALA A 264 -2.41 18.43 21.42
N ARG A 265 -3.68 18.76 21.65
CA ARG A 265 -4.09 19.74 22.69
C ARG A 265 -3.79 19.27 24.11
N SER A 266 -3.96 17.98 24.42
CA SER A 266 -3.67 17.45 25.76
C SER A 266 -2.18 17.52 26.11
N ARG A 267 -1.33 17.42 25.08
CA ARG A 267 0.12 17.61 25.17
C ARG A 267 0.54 19.08 25.12
N LYS A 268 -0.38 20.02 24.87
CA LYS A 268 -0.10 21.48 24.79
C LYS A 268 0.87 21.87 23.67
N VAL A 269 0.67 21.34 22.47
CA VAL A 269 1.36 21.79 21.25
C VAL A 269 1.32 23.32 21.14
N ASP A 270 2.48 23.92 20.83
CA ASP A 270 2.67 25.36 20.72
C ASP A 270 2.52 25.91 19.28
N ASP A 271 1.86 25.15 18.42
CA ASP A 271 1.50 25.53 17.06
C ASP A 271 0.01 25.31 16.73
N ASN A 272 -0.46 25.80 15.59
CA ASN A 272 -1.77 25.49 15.05
C ASN A 272 -1.88 23.98 14.72
N ILE A 273 -3.09 23.43 14.81
CA ILE A 273 -3.33 21.99 14.73
C ILE A 273 -4.50 21.73 13.81
N SER A 274 -4.26 21.16 12.64
CA SER A 274 -5.28 20.86 11.65
C SER A 274 -5.20 19.44 11.15
N ALA A 275 -6.36 18.82 10.95
CA ALA A 275 -6.45 17.48 10.38
C ALA A 275 -7.72 17.30 9.53
N VAL A 276 -7.57 16.49 8.48
CA VAL A 276 -8.64 15.94 7.65
C VAL A 276 -8.56 14.42 7.72
N ILE A 277 -9.70 13.76 7.90
CA ILE A 277 -9.86 12.32 7.65
C ILE A 277 -10.76 12.15 6.44
N LEU A 278 -10.28 11.42 5.44
CA LEU A 278 -11.11 10.78 4.41
C LEU A 278 -11.20 9.30 4.74
N GLU A 279 -12.39 8.70 4.69
CA GLU A 279 -12.62 7.30 5.03
C GLU A 279 -13.43 6.62 3.92
N VAL A 280 -12.91 5.53 3.35
CA VAL A 280 -13.71 4.63 2.51
C VAL A 280 -14.57 3.80 3.46
N ALA A 281 -15.90 4.01 3.46
CA ALA A 281 -16.78 3.35 4.42
C ALA A 281 -16.61 1.82 4.37
N GLY A 282 -16.17 1.25 5.51
CA GLY A 282 -16.25 -0.18 5.76
C GLY A 282 -17.67 -0.60 6.08
N ASP A 283 -17.94 -1.90 6.02
CA ASP A 283 -19.17 -2.45 6.57
C ASP A 283 -19.20 -2.17 8.09
N GLU A 284 -20.32 -1.63 8.59
CA GLU A 284 -20.45 -1.27 10.02
C GLU A 284 -20.04 -2.46 10.90
N PRO A 285 -19.08 -2.29 11.85
CA PRO A 285 -18.70 -3.37 12.72
C PRO A 285 -19.94 -3.80 13.51
N VAL A 286 -20.37 -5.05 13.31
CA VAL A 286 -21.53 -5.63 13.99
C VAL A 286 -21.37 -5.37 15.49
N ARG A 287 -22.19 -4.44 16.02
CA ARG A 287 -22.14 -4.07 17.42
C ARG A 287 -22.31 -5.35 18.23
N ARG A 288 -21.23 -5.84 18.84
CA ARG A 288 -21.31 -6.91 19.84
C ARG A 288 -22.28 -6.44 20.91
N ALA A 289 -23.49 -6.98 20.86
CA ALA A 289 -24.53 -6.65 21.82
C ALA A 289 -23.96 -6.99 23.19
N LYS A 290 -23.79 -5.98 24.04
CA LYS A 290 -23.47 -6.18 25.45
C LYS A 290 -24.68 -6.86 26.08
N PHE A 291 -24.69 -8.19 26.08
CA PHE A 291 -25.71 -8.96 26.78
C PHE A 291 -25.72 -8.53 28.25
N PRO A 292 -26.83 -7.97 28.76
CA PRO A 292 -26.94 -7.66 30.17
C PRO A 292 -27.03 -8.97 30.93
N VAL A 293 -25.98 -9.33 31.67
CA VAL A 293 -26.04 -10.43 32.64
C VAL A 293 -26.99 -9.99 33.77
N ARG A 294 -28.27 -10.26 33.59
CA ARG A 294 -29.27 -10.11 34.65
C ARG A 294 -29.04 -11.23 35.66
N ALA A 295 -28.90 -10.82 36.92
CA ALA A 295 -28.79 -11.74 38.03
C ALA A 295 -30.00 -12.69 38.09
N VAL A 296 -29.73 -13.99 38.13
CA VAL A 296 -30.63 -15.00 38.69
C VAL A 296 -29.94 -15.48 39.96
N GLY A 297 -30.62 -15.30 41.10
CA GLY A 297 -30.03 -15.53 42.41
C GLY A 297 -30.03 -17.01 42.83
N ALA A 298 -29.13 -17.29 43.78
CA ALA A 298 -29.23 -18.28 44.86
C ALA A 298 -30.06 -19.57 44.63
N GLY A 299 -29.40 -20.73 44.66
CA GLY A 299 -30.11 -21.97 44.98
C GLY A 299 -29.51 -23.33 44.55
N ALA A 300 -28.26 -23.64 44.86
CA ALA A 300 -27.81 -25.03 45.06
C ALA A 300 -26.43 -25.07 45.75
N PHE A 301 -26.39 -25.53 46.99
CA PHE A 301 -25.18 -25.72 47.81
C PHE A 301 -25.06 -27.23 48.14
N VAL A 302 -23.87 -27.67 48.60
CA VAL A 302 -23.54 -29.07 49.01
C VAL A 302 -23.51 -30.06 47.82
N LEU A 303 -22.57 -31.00 47.62
CA LEU A 303 -21.41 -31.61 48.33
C LEU A 303 -20.12 -31.39 47.48
N LEU A 304 -18.85 -31.54 47.91
CA LEU A 304 -18.06 -31.64 49.17
C LEU A 304 -16.65 -31.08 48.81
N LEU A 305 -15.91 -30.35 49.65
CA LEU A 305 -14.89 -30.80 50.64
C LEU A 305 -13.91 -31.90 50.13
N ALA A 306 -12.58 -31.79 50.30
CA ALA A 306 -11.85 -31.04 51.33
C ALA A 306 -10.42 -30.55 50.93
N VAL A 307 -10.08 -29.33 51.41
CA VAL A 307 -8.79 -28.88 52.03
C VAL A 307 -7.46 -29.24 51.35
N GLY A 308 -6.52 -28.32 51.07
CA GLY A 308 -6.36 -26.86 51.31
C GLY A 308 -5.05 -26.40 50.63
N GLY A 309 -4.58 -25.15 50.64
CA GLY A 309 -5.01 -23.93 51.31
C GLY A 309 -4.18 -22.69 50.89
N VAL A 310 -4.83 -21.53 51.01
CA VAL A 310 -4.29 -20.17 51.29
C VAL A 310 -3.01 -19.67 50.58
N TRP A 311 -3.22 -18.79 49.59
CA TRP A 311 -2.55 -17.49 49.31
C TRP A 311 -1.02 -17.31 49.51
N VAL A 312 -0.36 -16.74 48.50
CA VAL A 312 0.17 -15.34 48.49
C VAL A 312 0.50 -14.89 47.04
N VAL A 313 0.38 -13.59 46.77
CA VAL A 313 0.59 -12.91 45.48
C VAL A 313 2.09 -12.61 45.22
N PRO A 314 2.62 -12.74 43.99
CA PRO A 314 3.92 -12.19 43.61
C PRO A 314 3.81 -10.76 43.05
N GLN A 315 4.72 -9.89 43.47
CA GLN A 315 4.91 -8.56 42.87
C GLN A 315 5.86 -8.59 41.67
N TRP A 316 5.66 -7.56 40.85
CA TRP A 316 6.39 -7.08 39.67
C TRP A 316 7.93 -7.03 39.67
N ILE A 317 8.46 -7.00 38.43
CA ILE A 317 9.68 -6.30 37.91
C ILE A 317 11.00 -7.10 37.71
N ARG A 318 11.39 -7.15 36.41
CA ARG A 318 12.75 -7.25 35.79
C ARG A 318 13.61 -8.51 36.05
N ASP A 319 14.45 -8.95 35.11
CA ASP A 319 15.07 -8.23 33.97
C ASP A 319 14.93 -8.88 32.57
N ARG A 320 15.21 -8.07 31.55
CA ARG A 320 15.57 -8.40 30.15
C ARG A 320 17.08 -8.08 29.98
N PRO A 321 17.80 -8.44 28.87
CA PRO A 321 17.30 -8.93 27.58
C PRO A 321 18.02 -10.21 27.06
N ASP A 322 17.58 -10.72 25.92
CA ASP A 322 18.40 -10.69 24.69
C ASP A 322 17.49 -10.79 23.46
N ASP A 323 18.04 -10.43 22.31
CA ASP A 323 17.36 -10.11 21.05
C ASP A 323 17.54 -11.19 19.97
N GLY A 324 16.49 -11.39 19.17
CA GLY A 324 16.42 -12.50 18.23
C GLY A 324 15.14 -12.51 17.41
N THR A 325 14.76 -11.37 16.85
CA THR A 325 13.64 -11.32 15.89
C THR A 325 14.10 -11.86 14.53
N THR A 326 13.74 -13.10 14.23
CA THR A 326 13.64 -13.58 12.85
C THR A 326 12.79 -12.59 12.03
N PRO A 327 13.18 -12.24 10.79
CA PRO A 327 12.40 -11.32 9.98
C PRO A 327 11.01 -11.91 9.70
N VAL A 328 9.98 -11.10 9.91
CA VAL A 328 8.60 -11.45 9.55
C VAL A 328 8.50 -11.39 8.03
N ALA A 329 8.09 -12.49 7.40
CA ALA A 329 7.89 -12.55 5.95
C ALA A 329 6.85 -11.51 5.52
N VAL A 330 7.16 -10.77 4.46
CA VAL A 330 6.27 -9.73 3.92
C VAL A 330 5.18 -10.41 3.09
N GLU A 331 3.91 -10.33 3.53
CA GLU A 331 2.78 -10.81 2.73
C GLU A 331 2.62 -9.95 1.47
N LEU A 332 2.75 -10.58 0.30
CA LEU A 332 2.67 -9.92 -1.00
C LEU A 332 1.20 -9.67 -1.39
N PRO A 333 0.86 -8.58 -2.10
CA PRO A 333 -0.51 -8.32 -2.53
C PRO A 333 -1.02 -9.38 -3.52
N ALA A 334 -2.28 -9.75 -3.38
CA ALA A 334 -2.99 -10.64 -4.31
C ALA A 334 -2.70 -10.33 -5.80
N GLY A 335 -2.32 -11.34 -6.57
CA GLY A 335 -1.96 -11.19 -7.99
C GLY A 335 -0.59 -10.52 -8.21
N VAL A 336 0.36 -10.72 -7.29
CA VAL A 336 1.74 -10.27 -7.41
C VAL A 336 2.69 -11.44 -7.29
N ALA A 337 3.68 -11.46 -8.18
CA ALA A 337 4.84 -12.34 -8.17
C ALA A 337 6.10 -11.48 -7.90
N TYR A 338 6.85 -11.82 -6.86
CA TYR A 338 8.09 -11.14 -6.47
C TYR A 338 9.31 -11.96 -6.90
N LEU A 339 10.22 -11.37 -7.67
CA LEU A 339 11.42 -12.04 -8.17
C LEU A 339 12.50 -12.15 -7.07
N SER A 340 12.38 -13.17 -6.22
CA SER A 340 13.28 -13.37 -5.08
C SER A 340 14.64 -13.96 -5.44
N GLU A 341 14.73 -14.76 -6.51
CA GLU A 341 16.00 -15.31 -6.99
C GLU A 341 16.04 -15.30 -8.52
N LEU A 342 17.16 -14.84 -9.10
CA LEU A 342 17.39 -14.79 -10.55
C LEU A 342 18.81 -15.29 -10.86
N LYS A 343 18.90 -16.34 -11.66
CA LYS A 343 20.13 -16.85 -12.27
C LYS A 343 20.07 -16.67 -13.79
N GLY A 344 21.17 -16.24 -14.40
CA GLY A 344 21.24 -16.00 -15.83
C GLY A 344 20.45 -14.76 -16.26
N PHE A 345 19.80 -14.82 -17.43
CA PHE A 345 19.04 -13.71 -17.99
C PHE A 345 17.58 -14.08 -18.18
N ALA A 346 16.67 -13.19 -17.79
CA ALA A 346 15.24 -13.35 -17.97
C ALA A 346 14.62 -12.01 -18.38
N GLU A 347 13.45 -12.07 -19.02
CA GLU A 347 12.73 -10.90 -19.51
C GLU A 347 11.23 -10.98 -19.24
N LYS A 348 10.60 -9.82 -19.00
CA LYS A 348 9.15 -9.65 -18.91
C LYS A 348 8.60 -8.88 -20.10
N GLN A 349 7.43 -9.29 -20.59
CA GLN A 349 6.63 -8.57 -21.57
C GLN A 349 5.27 -8.26 -20.95
N THR A 350 4.93 -6.98 -20.85
CA THR A 350 3.55 -6.54 -20.55
C THR A 350 2.68 -6.64 -21.82
N PRO A 351 1.34 -6.73 -21.69
CA PRO A 351 0.44 -6.87 -22.83
C PRO A 351 0.67 -5.78 -23.89
N GLY A 352 0.92 -6.19 -25.14
CA GLY A 352 1.20 -5.28 -26.27
C GLY A 352 2.55 -4.54 -26.20
N GLY A 353 3.38 -4.78 -25.18
CA GLY A 353 4.73 -4.22 -25.05
C GLY A 353 5.82 -5.09 -25.69
N ASN A 354 7.06 -4.60 -25.65
CA ASN A 354 8.24 -5.41 -25.94
C ASN A 354 8.74 -6.12 -24.67
N PHE A 355 9.48 -7.21 -24.85
CA PHE A 355 10.26 -7.81 -23.76
C PHE A 355 11.29 -6.80 -23.21
N LYS A 356 11.48 -6.83 -21.90
CA LYS A 356 12.47 -6.05 -21.14
C LYS A 356 13.14 -6.96 -20.12
N GLY A 357 14.45 -6.80 -19.91
CA GLY A 357 15.19 -7.50 -18.86
C GLY A 357 14.50 -7.40 -17.50
N LEU A 358 14.41 -8.54 -16.82
CA LEU A 358 14.09 -8.64 -15.40
C LEU A 358 15.34 -8.38 -14.56
N GLN A 359 15.17 -7.81 -13.38
CA GLN A 359 16.21 -7.68 -12.36
C GLN A 359 15.77 -8.39 -11.08
N LEU A 360 16.71 -8.79 -10.22
CA LEU A 360 16.39 -9.30 -8.89
C LEU A 360 15.52 -8.26 -8.14
N GLU A 361 14.61 -8.74 -7.30
CA GLU A 361 13.62 -7.93 -6.54
C GLU A 361 12.54 -7.25 -7.41
N ASP A 362 12.50 -7.51 -8.73
CA ASP A 362 11.40 -7.05 -9.59
C ASP A 362 10.04 -7.57 -9.11
N ILE A 363 9.06 -6.67 -9.12
CA ILE A 363 7.66 -6.99 -8.87
C ILE A 363 6.92 -7.13 -10.19
N LEU A 364 6.21 -8.24 -10.36
CA LEU A 364 5.33 -8.54 -11.49
C LEU A 364 3.89 -8.62 -11.02
N THR A 365 3.02 -7.75 -11.54
CA THR A 365 1.58 -7.89 -11.35
C THR A 365 1.06 -8.93 -12.35
N SER A 366 0.41 -9.99 -11.87
CA SER A 366 -0.26 -10.97 -12.74
C SER A 366 -1.52 -10.33 -13.35
N GLY A 367 -1.39 -9.84 -14.58
CA GLY A 367 -2.49 -9.32 -15.39
C GLY A 367 -2.61 -10.07 -16.71
N PRO A 368 -3.75 -10.01 -17.42
CA PRO A 368 -3.97 -10.78 -18.64
C PRO A 368 -2.91 -10.46 -19.69
N GLY A 369 -2.09 -11.43 -20.09
CA GLY A 369 -1.04 -11.25 -21.09
C GLY A 369 0.35 -10.83 -20.58
N VAL A 370 0.63 -10.90 -19.27
CA VAL A 370 2.01 -10.73 -18.78
C VAL A 370 2.80 -12.01 -19.04
N ARG A 371 3.81 -11.91 -19.91
CA ARG A 371 4.75 -13.01 -20.19
C ARG A 371 6.07 -12.83 -19.46
N VAL A 372 6.65 -13.95 -19.04
CA VAL A 372 8.01 -14.04 -18.51
C VAL A 372 8.76 -15.14 -19.26
N ARG A 373 10.01 -14.88 -19.63
CA ARG A 373 10.90 -15.88 -20.23
C ARG A 373 12.29 -15.90 -19.61
N THR A 374 12.89 -17.08 -19.50
CA THR A 374 14.31 -17.31 -19.19
C THR A 374 15.07 -17.59 -20.49
N MET A 375 16.32 -17.16 -20.58
CA MET A 375 17.13 -17.24 -21.80
C MET A 375 18.44 -17.98 -21.56
N GLY A 376 18.57 -19.18 -22.15
CA GLY A 376 19.77 -20.01 -22.10
C GLY A 376 19.75 -21.09 -21.01
N ASP A 377 20.69 -22.02 -21.12
CA ASP A 377 20.64 -23.35 -20.45
C ASP A 377 20.90 -23.33 -18.94
N GLU A 378 21.36 -22.20 -18.39
CA GLU A 378 21.53 -21.98 -16.96
C GLU A 378 20.58 -20.93 -16.36
N ALA A 379 19.71 -20.32 -17.18
CA ALA A 379 18.81 -19.28 -16.71
C ALA A 379 17.66 -19.89 -15.89
N ALA A 380 17.45 -19.40 -14.68
CA ALA A 380 16.36 -19.86 -13.83
C ALA A 380 15.92 -18.71 -12.93
N LEU A 381 14.64 -18.70 -12.57
CA LEU A 381 14.12 -17.72 -11.62
C LEU A 381 13.15 -18.34 -10.63
N ARG A 382 12.99 -17.64 -9.52
CA ARG A 382 12.05 -17.93 -8.45
C ARG A 382 11.13 -16.72 -8.28
N PHE A 383 9.84 -16.98 -8.30
CA PHE A 383 8.81 -16.04 -7.85
C PHE A 383 8.21 -16.53 -6.54
N ASP A 384 8.27 -15.71 -5.50
CA ASP A 384 7.38 -15.89 -4.35
C ASP A 384 6.04 -15.19 -4.67
N LEU A 385 4.93 -15.88 -4.41
CA LEU A 385 3.58 -15.44 -4.76
C LEU A 385 2.78 -15.00 -3.53
N ALA A 386 1.76 -14.17 -3.77
CA ALA A 386 0.86 -13.65 -2.75
C ALA A 386 0.13 -14.71 -1.89
N ASP A 387 -0.05 -15.92 -2.42
CA ASP A 387 -0.70 -17.04 -1.73
C ASP A 387 0.30 -17.97 -0.98
N GLN A 388 1.53 -17.48 -0.76
CA GLN A 388 2.64 -18.21 -0.12
C GLN A 388 3.16 -19.42 -0.92
N SER A 389 2.83 -19.50 -2.20
CA SER A 389 3.40 -20.49 -3.13
C SER A 389 4.63 -19.94 -3.83
N ILE A 390 5.51 -20.85 -4.26
CA ILE A 390 6.78 -20.52 -4.89
C ILE A 390 6.77 -21.12 -6.30
N LEU A 391 6.94 -20.26 -7.30
CA LEU A 391 6.98 -20.60 -8.70
C LEU A 391 8.40 -20.51 -9.23
N TYR A 392 8.95 -21.64 -9.67
CA TYR A 392 10.25 -21.71 -10.31
C TYR A 392 10.08 -21.88 -11.83
N LEU A 393 10.78 -21.06 -12.61
CA LEU A 393 10.84 -21.15 -14.07
C LEU A 393 12.24 -21.58 -14.49
N GLY A 394 12.34 -22.74 -15.16
CA GLY A 394 13.62 -23.36 -15.52
C GLY A 394 14.29 -22.74 -16.75
N PRO A 395 15.38 -23.33 -17.24
CA PRO A 395 16.11 -22.89 -18.44
C PRO A 395 15.25 -22.81 -19.70
N SER A 396 15.54 -21.81 -20.55
CA SER A 396 14.91 -21.61 -21.87
C SER A 396 13.39 -21.84 -21.87
N SER A 397 12.69 -21.25 -20.89
CA SER A 397 11.28 -21.47 -20.59
C SER A 397 10.48 -20.17 -20.67
N GLN A 398 9.22 -20.24 -21.12
CA GLN A 398 8.33 -19.08 -21.24
C GLN A 398 6.95 -19.39 -20.68
N ILE A 399 6.44 -18.49 -19.83
CA ILE A 399 5.11 -18.55 -19.23
C ILE A 399 4.31 -17.28 -19.50
N GLU A 400 2.99 -17.39 -19.53
CA GLU A 400 2.05 -16.28 -19.36
C GLU A 400 1.33 -16.43 -18.02
N LEU A 401 1.38 -15.39 -17.18
CA LEU A 401 0.66 -15.35 -15.91
C LEU A 401 -0.75 -14.79 -16.14
N ARG A 402 -1.78 -15.59 -15.83
CA ARG A 402 -3.19 -15.19 -15.97
C ARG A 402 -3.91 -15.28 -14.62
N ALA A 403 -4.53 -14.18 -14.20
CA ALA A 403 -5.46 -14.20 -13.08
C ALA A 403 -6.86 -14.59 -13.60
N ILE A 404 -7.40 -15.73 -13.15
CA ILE A 404 -8.81 -16.07 -13.36
C ILE A 404 -9.56 -15.74 -12.07
N ALA A 405 -10.20 -14.57 -12.07
CA ALA A 405 -11.19 -14.22 -11.07
C ALA A 405 -12.58 -14.42 -11.68
N ASP A 406 -13.42 -15.26 -11.06
CA ASP A 406 -14.86 -15.27 -11.31
C ASP A 406 -15.66 -14.98 -10.03
N GLY A 407 -16.42 -13.90 -10.09
CA GLY A 407 -17.70 -13.72 -9.38
C GLY A 407 -17.69 -13.58 -7.86
N ASN A 408 -17.16 -14.56 -7.11
CA ASN A 408 -17.47 -14.72 -5.68
C ASN A 408 -16.49 -15.56 -4.84
N SER A 409 -15.37 -16.05 -5.40
CA SER A 409 -14.43 -16.91 -4.64
C SER A 409 -12.97 -16.64 -4.99
N ILE A 410 -12.08 -17.18 -4.14
CA ILE A 410 -10.68 -16.78 -3.98
C ILE A 410 -9.85 -17.10 -5.23
N LEU A 411 -8.81 -16.30 -5.45
CA LEU A 411 -8.01 -16.22 -6.68
C LEU A 411 -7.24 -17.51 -6.98
N GLU A 412 -7.53 -18.15 -8.12
CA GLU A 412 -6.64 -19.15 -8.72
C GLU A 412 -5.59 -18.46 -9.61
N THR A 413 -4.31 -18.77 -9.41
CA THR A 413 -3.23 -18.34 -10.30
C THR A 413 -3.09 -19.34 -11.44
N LEU A 414 -3.53 -18.96 -12.66
CA LEU A 414 -3.33 -19.76 -13.86
C LEU A 414 -1.98 -19.42 -14.50
N ILE A 415 -1.12 -20.43 -14.65
CA ILE A 415 0.16 -20.30 -15.35
C ILE A 415 0.00 -21.00 -16.71
N VAL A 416 0.10 -20.27 -17.82
CA VAL A 416 0.16 -20.90 -19.14
C VAL A 416 1.62 -21.11 -19.49
N LEU A 417 2.08 -22.36 -19.48
CA LEU A 417 3.42 -22.72 -19.92
C LEU A 417 3.45 -22.77 -21.45
N GLU A 418 4.04 -21.76 -22.08
CA GLU A 418 4.18 -21.73 -23.55
C GLU A 418 5.24 -22.74 -24.02
N HIS A 419 6.38 -22.82 -23.32
CA HIS A 419 7.39 -23.89 -23.48
C HIS A 419 8.37 -23.97 -22.31
N GLY A 420 9.12 -25.07 -22.25
CA GLY A 420 10.16 -25.29 -21.25
C GLY A 420 9.62 -25.98 -20.01
N SER A 421 10.06 -25.57 -18.83
CA SER A 421 9.73 -26.23 -17.55
C SER A 421 9.43 -25.25 -16.42
N VAL A 422 8.48 -25.65 -15.59
CA VAL A 422 8.00 -24.94 -14.40
C VAL A 422 7.93 -25.93 -13.24
N LEU A 423 8.28 -25.48 -12.05
CA LEU A 423 8.03 -26.20 -10.81
C LEU A 423 7.30 -25.29 -9.84
N VAL A 424 6.28 -25.82 -9.20
CA VAL A 424 5.43 -25.12 -8.23
C VAL A 424 5.57 -25.81 -6.88
N SER A 425 5.96 -25.05 -5.87
CA SER A 425 6.04 -25.47 -4.47
C SER A 425 5.04 -24.70 -3.62
N LYS A 426 4.53 -25.32 -2.56
CA LYS A 426 3.48 -24.73 -1.72
C LYS A 426 3.53 -25.22 -0.28
N THR A 427 3.20 -24.33 0.66
CA THR A 427 3.10 -24.65 2.10
C THR A 427 1.78 -25.37 2.43
N GLU A 428 1.83 -26.41 3.25
CA GLU A 428 0.67 -27.23 3.65
C GLU A 428 -0.46 -26.41 4.32
N GLY A 429 -1.71 -26.86 4.13
CA GLY A 429 -2.86 -26.43 4.93
C GLY A 429 -3.67 -25.21 4.44
N LEU A 430 -3.18 -24.46 3.45
CA LEU A 430 -3.91 -23.34 2.83
C LEU A 430 -4.55 -23.79 1.50
N GLY A 431 -5.85 -24.10 1.48
CA GLY A 431 -6.49 -24.80 0.36
C GLY A 431 -6.87 -23.94 -0.86
N PHE A 432 -6.03 -23.96 -1.90
CA PHE A 432 -6.26 -23.45 -3.27
C PHE A 432 -5.40 -24.27 -4.25
N ASP A 433 -5.89 -24.59 -5.45
CA ASP A 433 -5.12 -25.42 -6.37
C ASP A 433 -4.32 -24.57 -7.37
N PHE A 434 -3.12 -25.01 -7.73
CA PHE A 434 -2.35 -24.38 -8.79
C PHE A 434 -2.65 -25.03 -10.14
N VAL A 435 -3.05 -24.22 -11.12
CA VAL A 435 -3.34 -24.68 -12.47
C VAL A 435 -2.23 -24.25 -13.41
N VAL A 436 -1.54 -25.23 -14.00
CA VAL A 436 -0.59 -25.02 -15.10
C VAL A 436 -1.23 -25.52 -16.39
N ALA A 437 -1.51 -24.62 -17.32
CA ALA A 437 -2.07 -24.95 -18.64
C ALA A 437 -0.98 -25.03 -19.71
N SER A 438 -1.17 -25.95 -20.64
CA SER A 438 -0.37 -26.09 -21.87
C SER A 438 -1.02 -25.39 -23.07
N PRO A 439 -0.27 -25.08 -24.15
CA PRO A 439 -0.83 -24.46 -25.35
C PRO A 439 -1.80 -25.39 -26.09
N ILE A 440 -1.69 -26.70 -25.85
CA ILE A 440 -2.57 -27.75 -26.37
C ILE A 440 -3.87 -27.92 -25.54
N GLY A 441 -4.13 -27.04 -24.59
CA GLY A 441 -5.39 -26.98 -23.83
C GLY A 441 -5.51 -27.98 -22.67
N THR A 442 -4.47 -28.74 -22.37
CA THR A 442 -4.41 -29.66 -21.21
C THR A 442 -3.95 -28.89 -19.97
N GLN A 443 -4.53 -29.17 -18.80
CA GLN A 443 -4.21 -28.51 -17.53
C GLN A 443 -3.68 -29.52 -16.50
N ALA A 444 -2.69 -29.12 -15.71
CA ALA A 444 -2.23 -29.83 -14.53
C ALA A 444 -2.62 -29.04 -13.28
N ARG A 445 -3.30 -29.68 -12.35
CA ARG A 445 -3.80 -29.14 -11.09
C ARG A 445 -3.00 -29.74 -9.92
N ALA A 446 -2.09 -28.96 -9.34
CA ALA A 446 -1.33 -29.39 -8.15
C ALA A 446 -2.26 -29.42 -6.93
N VAL A 447 -2.32 -30.59 -6.27
CA VAL A 447 -3.10 -30.83 -5.04
C VAL A 447 -2.15 -31.38 -3.96
N GLY A 448 -1.08 -30.62 -3.71
CA GLY A 448 -0.01 -30.99 -2.78
C GLY A 448 1.11 -29.95 -2.75
N SER A 449 2.18 -30.23 -1.99
CA SER A 449 3.26 -29.26 -1.74
C SER A 449 4.33 -29.11 -2.85
N LEU A 450 4.46 -30.03 -3.82
CA LEU A 450 5.47 -29.91 -4.89
C LEU A 450 5.10 -30.65 -6.20
N MET A 451 5.02 -29.92 -7.31
CA MET A 451 4.74 -30.45 -8.66
C MET A 451 5.66 -29.83 -9.72
N GLY A 452 6.18 -30.65 -10.63
CA GLY A 452 6.87 -30.22 -11.85
C GLY A 452 5.99 -30.36 -13.08
N VAL A 453 6.15 -29.44 -14.03
CA VAL A 453 5.49 -29.46 -15.34
C VAL A 453 6.48 -29.06 -16.44
N ARG A 454 6.55 -29.82 -17.54
CA ARG A 454 7.39 -29.51 -18.70
C ARG A 454 6.62 -29.66 -20.00
N PHE A 455 6.73 -28.70 -20.91
CA PHE A 455 6.14 -28.77 -22.25
C PHE A 455 7.22 -28.88 -23.32
N GLU A 456 7.18 -29.97 -24.09
CA GLU A 456 8.13 -30.29 -25.15
C GLU A 456 7.51 -29.96 -26.52
N GLU A 457 7.89 -28.81 -27.09
CA GLU A 457 7.29 -28.30 -28.34
C GLU A 457 7.44 -29.26 -29.52
N SER A 458 8.59 -29.95 -29.63
CA SER A 458 8.91 -30.81 -30.78
C SER A 458 8.05 -32.06 -30.87
N SER A 459 7.60 -32.59 -29.72
CA SER A 459 6.72 -33.76 -29.61
C SER A 459 5.28 -33.40 -29.26
N GLN A 460 5.01 -32.12 -28.96
CA GLN A 460 3.73 -31.61 -28.43
C GLN A 460 3.27 -32.40 -27.19
N ARG A 461 4.22 -32.72 -26.29
CA ARG A 461 3.98 -33.46 -25.05
C ARG A 461 4.03 -32.56 -23.83
N PHE A 462 3.01 -32.71 -23.00
CA PHE A 462 2.89 -32.09 -21.69
C PHE A 462 3.22 -33.15 -20.63
N HIS A 463 4.36 -32.96 -19.97
CA HIS A 463 4.89 -33.82 -18.92
C HIS A 463 4.53 -33.22 -17.55
N VAL A 464 4.13 -34.07 -16.62
CA VAL A 464 3.80 -33.71 -15.23
C VAL A 464 4.48 -34.71 -14.30
N ASP A 465 5.18 -34.17 -13.31
CA ASP A 465 5.97 -34.90 -12.32
C ASP A 465 5.44 -34.58 -10.92
N CYS A 466 4.96 -35.58 -10.19
CA CYS A 466 4.44 -35.37 -8.84
C CYS A 466 5.51 -35.66 -7.79
N PHE A 467 6.02 -34.63 -7.11
CA PHE A 467 7.14 -34.78 -6.17
C PHE A 467 6.71 -34.94 -4.70
N HIS A 468 5.50 -34.50 -4.33
CA HIS A 468 4.97 -34.66 -2.99
C HIS A 468 3.43 -34.76 -2.96
N GLU A 469 2.91 -35.46 -1.95
CA GLU A 469 1.48 -35.81 -1.78
C GLU A 469 0.84 -36.40 -3.05
N SER A 470 0.03 -35.60 -3.76
CA SER A 470 -0.78 -36.01 -4.91
C SER A 470 -0.92 -34.89 -5.94
N CYS A 471 -1.05 -35.24 -7.20
CA CYS A 471 -1.21 -34.29 -8.30
C CYS A 471 -2.33 -34.74 -9.22
N THR A 472 -3.19 -33.82 -9.66
CA THR A 472 -4.32 -34.13 -10.56
C THR A 472 -4.07 -33.51 -11.92
N ILE A 473 -4.39 -34.21 -12.99
CA ILE A 473 -4.25 -33.71 -14.36
C ILE A 473 -5.63 -33.72 -15.01
N GLU A 474 -6.01 -32.56 -15.55
CA GLU A 474 -7.33 -32.26 -16.08
C GLU A 474 -7.21 -32.01 -17.60
N GLY A 475 -7.53 -33.03 -18.39
CA GLY A 475 -7.56 -32.97 -19.86
C GLY A 475 -8.86 -33.56 -20.41
N LEU A 476 -8.77 -34.39 -21.45
CA LEU A 476 -9.91 -35.19 -21.94
C LEU A 476 -10.42 -36.20 -20.90
N SER A 477 -9.56 -36.60 -19.97
CA SER A 477 -9.85 -37.43 -18.80
C SER A 477 -9.04 -36.93 -17.61
N THR A 478 -9.57 -37.14 -16.40
CA THR A 478 -8.87 -36.79 -15.16
C THR A 478 -7.95 -37.93 -14.72
N HIS A 479 -6.69 -37.62 -14.46
CA HIS A 479 -5.69 -38.58 -13.95
C HIS A 479 -5.13 -38.10 -12.61
N ALA A 480 -5.04 -38.98 -11.63
CA ALA A 480 -4.42 -38.70 -10.33
C ALA A 480 -3.08 -39.42 -10.21
N LEU A 481 -2.04 -38.67 -9.86
CA LEU A 481 -0.68 -39.15 -9.60
C LEU A 481 -0.39 -39.17 -8.10
N LYS A 482 0.38 -40.16 -7.67
CA LYS A 482 1.01 -40.20 -6.35
C LYS A 482 2.41 -39.60 -6.38
N THR A 483 2.92 -39.29 -5.20
CA THR A 483 4.34 -38.96 -4.97
C THR A 483 5.28 -39.94 -5.71
N GLY A 484 6.11 -39.42 -6.61
CA GLY A 484 7.09 -40.16 -7.41
C GLY A 484 6.61 -40.63 -8.78
N GLU A 485 5.33 -40.48 -9.13
CA GLU A 485 4.78 -40.89 -10.43
C GLU A 485 4.96 -39.79 -11.50
N HIS A 486 5.35 -40.19 -12.73
CA HIS A 486 5.41 -39.34 -13.93
C HIS A 486 4.23 -39.65 -14.86
N LEU A 487 3.66 -38.63 -15.51
CA LEU A 487 2.74 -38.82 -16.63
C LEU A 487 3.02 -37.82 -17.74
N TRP A 488 2.90 -38.27 -18.99
CA TRP A 488 2.89 -37.36 -20.15
C TRP A 488 1.63 -37.54 -21.00
N MET A 489 1.14 -36.43 -21.53
CA MET A 489 0.01 -36.34 -22.44
C MET A 489 0.45 -35.71 -23.75
N ALA A 490 0.10 -36.30 -24.89
CA ALA A 490 0.30 -35.70 -26.20
C ALA A 490 -0.99 -35.02 -26.71
N SER A 491 -0.85 -34.08 -27.65
CA SER A 491 -1.97 -33.34 -28.25
C SER A 491 -3.03 -34.19 -28.97
N ASN A 492 -2.72 -35.44 -29.28
CA ASN A 492 -3.64 -36.45 -29.82
C ASN A 492 -4.48 -37.17 -28.74
N GLY A 493 -4.28 -36.88 -27.46
CA GLY A 493 -4.93 -37.55 -26.32
C GLY A 493 -4.26 -38.86 -25.88
N GLU A 494 -3.07 -39.19 -26.39
CA GLU A 494 -2.27 -40.31 -25.90
C GLU A 494 -1.66 -39.99 -24.54
N VAL A 495 -1.77 -40.92 -23.59
CA VAL A 495 -1.33 -40.78 -22.20
C VAL A 495 -0.50 -41.98 -21.77
N SER A 496 0.60 -41.75 -21.07
CA SER A 496 1.42 -42.82 -20.48
C SER A 496 1.91 -42.43 -19.08
N VAL A 497 1.93 -43.40 -18.17
CA VAL A 497 2.39 -43.28 -16.77
C VAL A 497 3.69 -44.06 -16.60
N VAL A 498 4.68 -43.48 -15.95
CA VAL A 498 6.02 -44.07 -15.77
C VAL A 498 6.54 -43.82 -14.35
N ASP A 499 7.15 -44.82 -13.72
CA ASP A 499 7.50 -44.81 -12.29
C ASP A 499 8.85 -44.12 -11.95
N ILE A 500 9.48 -43.39 -12.87
CA ILE A 500 10.81 -42.79 -12.65
C ILE A 500 10.80 -41.30 -12.96
N VAL A 501 10.62 -40.49 -11.91
CA VAL A 501 10.84 -39.05 -11.93
C VAL A 501 12.27 -38.74 -11.51
N LYS A 502 12.95 -37.82 -12.22
CA LYS A 502 14.26 -37.26 -11.84
C LYS A 502 14.16 -35.75 -11.75
N TYR A 503 14.37 -35.21 -10.55
CA TYR A 503 14.36 -33.78 -10.26
C TYR A 503 15.35 -32.98 -11.14
N GLU A 504 16.47 -33.61 -11.48
CA GLU A 504 17.54 -33.12 -12.36
C GLU A 504 17.04 -32.60 -13.73
N LEU A 505 15.88 -33.07 -14.21
CA LEU A 505 15.31 -32.69 -15.50
C LEU A 505 14.78 -31.24 -15.57
N TYR A 506 14.61 -30.58 -14.42
CA TYR A 506 14.09 -29.21 -14.34
C TYR A 506 15.18 -28.12 -14.38
N GLY A 507 16.47 -28.49 -14.46
CA GLY A 507 17.56 -27.55 -14.72
C GLY A 507 17.91 -26.58 -13.59
N PHE A 508 17.20 -26.62 -12.45
CA PHE A 508 17.51 -25.82 -11.27
C PHE A 508 18.81 -26.31 -10.60
N GLY A 509 19.95 -25.77 -11.04
CA GLY A 509 21.26 -26.07 -10.44
C GLY A 509 21.24 -25.90 -8.91
N GLY A 510 21.86 -26.85 -8.20
CA GLY A 510 21.62 -27.13 -6.77
C GLY A 510 21.93 -26.00 -5.79
N GLY A 511 21.01 -25.03 -5.69
CA GLY A 511 21.04 -23.91 -4.77
C GLY A 511 19.81 -22.99 -4.82
N LEU A 512 18.97 -23.07 -5.87
CA LEU A 512 17.71 -22.30 -5.97
C LEU A 512 16.49 -23.06 -5.39
N VAL A 513 16.60 -24.39 -5.22
CA VAL A 513 15.51 -25.26 -4.76
C VAL A 513 15.84 -25.74 -3.34
N PRO A 514 14.85 -25.82 -2.43
CA PRO A 514 15.00 -26.37 -1.07
C PRO A 514 15.32 -27.88 -1.03
#